data_AF-A0A3P6D620-F1
#
_entry.id   AF-A0A3P6D620-F1
#
_cell.length_a   1.000
_cell.length_b   1.000
_cell.length_c   1.000
_cell.angle_alpha   90.00
_cell.angle_beta   90.00
_cell.angle_gamma   90.00
#
_symmetry.space_group_name_H-M   'P 1'
#
loop_
_entity.id
_entity.type
_entity.pdbx_description
1 polymer ?
#
loop_
_entity_poly.entity_id
_entity_poly.type
_entity_poly.pdbx_seq_one_letter_code
_entity_poly.pdbx_strand_id
1 'polypeptide(L)'
;MIFRFTSRHISELKAKANSEVAGSDVDLKISSFQAVLAHMWRSIIRKSGLNPEEVTHCNMRQRLNPPIGLATATTTAGEMLNNGLG
;
A
#
# COMPACT_ATOMS: atom_id res chain seq x y z
N MET A 1 -4.55 12.69 12.27
CA MET A 1 -5.36 11.47 12.07
C MET A 1 -4.67 10.32 12.79
N ILE A 2 -5.36 9.56 13.64
CA ILE A 2 -4.80 8.43 14.38
C ILE A 2 -5.53 7.17 13.91
N PHE A 3 -4.77 6.16 13.45
CA PHE A 3 -5.31 4.86 13.07
C PHE A 3 -5.00 3.84 14.15
N ARG A 4 -5.99 3.02 14.51
CA ARG A 4 -5.82 1.91 15.45
C ARG A 4 -6.08 0.61 14.71
N PHE A 5 -5.08 -0.25 14.67
CA PHE A 5 -5.16 -1.57 14.05
C PHE A 5 -5.02 -2.65 15.13
N THR A 6 -5.93 -3.61 15.15
CA THR A 6 -5.80 -4.82 15.96
C THR A 6 -4.98 -5.85 15.20
N SER A 7 -4.35 -6.80 15.90
CA SER A 7 -3.60 -7.88 15.25
C SER A 7 -4.47 -8.68 14.26
N ARG A 8 -5.75 -8.93 14.60
CA ARG A 8 -6.71 -9.57 13.70
C ARG A 8 -6.89 -8.77 12.40
N HIS A 9 -7.14 -7.48 12.52
CA HIS A 9 -7.37 -6.62 11.36
C HIS A 9 -6.12 -6.52 10.46
N ILE A 10 -4.93 -6.49 11.05
CA ILE A 10 -3.66 -6.54 10.30
C ILE A 10 -3.51 -7.86 9.54
N SER A 11 -3.84 -8.99 10.16
CA SER A 11 -3.79 -10.30 9.52
C SER A 11 -4.77 -10.40 8.35
N GLU A 12 -5.97 -9.86 8.50
CA GLU A 12 -6.98 -9.80 7.43
C GLU A 12 -6.49 -8.94 6.25
N LEU A 13 -5.99 -7.72 6.53
CA LEU A 13 -5.42 -6.84 5.51
C LEU A 13 -4.27 -7.50 4.76
N LYS A 14 -3.36 -8.17 5.49
CA LYS A 14 -2.25 -8.90 4.89
C LYS A 14 -2.75 -10.08 4.03
N ALA A 15 -3.69 -10.88 4.52
CA ALA A 15 -4.20 -12.04 3.79
C ALA A 15 -4.82 -11.61 2.46
N LYS A 16 -5.66 -10.56 2.51
CA LYS A 16 -6.27 -9.96 1.33
C LYS A 16 -5.23 -9.40 0.36
N ALA A 17 -4.24 -8.67 0.88
CA ALA A 17 -3.14 -8.16 0.09
C ALA A 17 -2.41 -9.25 -0.70
N ASN A 18 -2.10 -10.36 -0.02
CA ASN A 18 -1.42 -11.49 -0.64
C ASN A 18 -2.32 -12.23 -1.64
N SER A 19 -3.63 -12.36 -1.40
CA SER A 19 -4.54 -13.03 -2.35
C SER A 19 -4.68 -12.29 -3.67
N GLU A 20 -4.57 -10.96 -3.68
CA GLU A 20 -4.73 -10.17 -4.90
C GLU A 20 -3.47 -10.15 -5.77
N VAL A 21 -2.29 -10.31 -5.17
CA VAL A 21 -1.03 -10.43 -5.92
C VAL A 21 -0.67 -11.87 -6.28
N ALA A 22 -1.31 -12.86 -5.64
CA ALA A 22 -1.09 -14.28 -5.93
C ALA A 22 -1.45 -14.69 -7.37
N GLY A 23 -2.23 -13.86 -8.09
CA GLY A 23 -2.56 -14.06 -9.50
C GLY A 23 -1.56 -13.44 -10.48
N SER A 24 -0.49 -12.81 -10.01
CA SER A 24 0.55 -12.24 -10.86
C SER A 24 1.67 -13.25 -11.14
N ASP A 25 2.30 -13.20 -12.32
CA ASP A 25 3.43 -14.07 -12.73
C ASP A 25 4.69 -13.92 -11.83
N VAL A 26 4.63 -13.05 -10.80
CA VAL A 26 5.71 -12.76 -9.87
C VAL A 26 5.27 -13.18 -8.47
N ASP A 27 6.06 -14.05 -7.80
CA ASP A 27 5.81 -14.48 -6.41
C ASP A 27 6.05 -13.31 -5.42
N LEU A 28 5.10 -12.39 -5.37
CA LEU A 28 5.12 -11.19 -4.53
C LEU A 28 4.44 -11.47 -3.20
N LYS A 29 5.24 -11.51 -2.12
CA LYS A 29 4.73 -11.67 -0.75
C LYS A 29 4.62 -10.33 -0.05
N ILE A 30 3.40 -9.91 0.25
CA ILE A 30 3.11 -8.65 0.95
C ILE A 30 3.26 -8.84 2.48
N SER A 31 4.08 -8.01 3.10
CA SER A 31 4.24 -7.96 4.57
C SER A 31 3.07 -7.23 5.26
N SER A 32 2.88 -7.48 6.55
CA SER A 32 1.86 -6.77 7.36
C SER A 32 2.04 -5.26 7.33
N PHE A 33 3.28 -4.77 7.34
CA PHE A 33 3.57 -3.33 7.33
C PHE A 33 3.18 -2.69 5.99
N GLN A 34 3.53 -3.34 4.88
CA GLN A 34 3.14 -2.89 3.54
C GLN A 34 1.62 -2.87 3.36
N ALA A 35 0.92 -3.91 3.82
CA ALA A 35 -0.54 -3.96 3.75
C ALA A 35 -1.21 -2.81 4.53
N VAL A 36 -0.72 -2.52 5.74
CA VAL A 36 -1.24 -1.41 6.57
C VAL A 36 -0.93 -0.05 5.94
N LEU A 37 0.29 0.16 5.44
CA LEU A 37 0.66 1.41 4.76
C LEU A 37 -0.18 1.67 3.52
N ALA A 38 -0.37 0.65 2.67
CA ALA A 38 -1.22 0.75 1.48
C ALA A 38 -2.66 1.12 1.85
N HIS A 39 -3.21 0.46 2.87
CA HIS A 39 -4.57 0.75 3.35
C HIS A 39 -4.71 2.17 3.91
N MET A 40 -3.69 2.65 4.64
CA MET A 40 -3.64 4.01 5.17
C MET A 40 -3.52 5.05 4.04
N TRP A 41 -2.64 4.81 3.07
CA TRP A 41 -2.45 5.68 1.91
C TRP A 41 -3.74 5.83 1.10
N ARG A 42 -4.43 4.72 0.83
CA ARG A 42 -5.73 4.73 0.15
C ARG A 42 -6.79 5.49 0.93
N SER A 43 -6.82 5.35 2.25
CA SER A 43 -7.74 6.12 3.10
C SER A 43 -7.47 7.62 3.04
N ILE A 44 -6.20 8.03 2.98
CA ILE A 44 -5.80 9.43 2.81
C ILE A 44 -6.25 9.95 1.45
N ILE A 45 -5.95 9.23 0.36
CA ILE A 45 -6.31 9.65 -1.01
C ILE A 45 -7.82 9.77 -1.20
N ARG A 46 -8.59 8.83 -0.66
CA ARG A 46 -10.06 8.90 -0.70
C ARG A 46 -10.62 10.14 0.02
N LYS A 47 -9.92 10.66 1.02
CA LYS A 47 -10.34 11.82 1.82
C LYS A 47 -9.76 13.13 1.33
N SER A 48 -8.66 13.11 0.57
CA SER A 48 -7.96 14.32 0.13
C SER A 48 -8.56 14.98 -1.10
N GLY A 49 -9.55 14.36 -1.77
CA GLY A 49 -10.23 14.96 -2.93
C GLY A 49 -9.29 15.20 -4.12
N LEU A 50 -8.19 14.43 -4.19
CA LEU A 50 -7.21 14.55 -5.27
C LEU A 50 -7.84 14.19 -6.61
N ASN A 51 -7.39 14.86 -7.66
CA ASN A 51 -7.84 14.54 -9.00
C ASN A 51 -7.42 13.10 -9.33
N PRO A 52 -8.26 12.33 -10.04
CA PRO A 52 -7.94 10.95 -10.41
C PRO A 52 -6.62 10.82 -11.17
N GLU A 53 -6.19 11.85 -11.88
CA GLU A 53 -4.94 11.87 -12.67
C GLU A 53 -3.72 12.35 -11.87
N GLU A 54 -3.90 12.78 -10.62
CA GLU A 54 -2.81 13.28 -9.78
C GLU A 54 -1.94 12.11 -9.29
N VAL A 55 -0.65 12.19 -9.58
CA VAL A 55 0.34 11.18 -9.21
C VAL A 55 0.71 11.36 -7.74
N THR A 56 0.65 10.28 -6.97
CA THR A 56 1.03 10.31 -5.54
C THR A 56 2.22 9.39 -5.28
N HIS A 57 3.15 9.84 -4.43
CA HIS A 57 4.42 9.14 -4.19
C HIS A 57 4.56 8.70 -2.74
N CYS A 58 4.54 7.38 -2.49
CA CYS A 58 4.88 6.81 -1.20
C CYS A 58 6.36 6.44 -1.16
N ASN A 59 7.09 7.07 -0.25
CA ASN A 59 8.50 6.76 -0.04
C ASN A 59 8.65 5.70 1.05
N MET A 60 8.79 4.44 0.63
CA MET A 60 9.08 3.34 1.55
C MET A 60 10.59 3.14 1.62
N ARG A 61 11.22 3.75 2.64
CA ARG A 61 12.66 3.55 2.86
C ARG A 61 12.93 2.06 3.11
N GLN A 62 13.71 1.41 2.25
CA GLN A 62 14.21 0.08 2.54
C GLN A 62 15.16 0.14 3.74
N ARG A 63 14.97 -0.75 4.72
CA ARG A 63 15.93 -0.95 5.82
C ARG A 63 17.13 -1.75 5.28
N LEU A 64 17.96 -1.13 4.45
CA LEU A 64 19.26 -1.65 4.06
C LEU A 64 20.35 -1.13 5.00
N ASN A 65 21.34 -1.98 5.32
CA ASN A 65 22.56 -1.60 6.02
C ASN A 65 23.76 -1.93 5.12
N PRO A 66 24.41 -0.95 4.47
CA PRO A 66 24.15 0.49 4.52
C PRO A 66 22.91 0.93 3.70
N PRO A 67 22.29 2.08 4.01
CA PRO A 67 21.02 2.49 3.40
C PRO A 67 21.24 3.11 2.02
N ILE A 68 21.27 2.28 0.97
CA ILE A 68 21.41 2.74 -0.42
C ILE A 68 20.24 2.20 -1.24
N GLY A 69 19.13 2.94 -1.30
CA GLY A 69 18.01 2.60 -2.18
C GLY A 69 16.68 3.16 -1.71
N LEU A 70 16.26 4.29 -2.30
CA LEU A 70 14.90 4.80 -2.15
C LEU A 70 13.99 3.98 -3.08
N ALA A 71 13.13 3.14 -2.52
CA ALA A 71 12.09 2.49 -3.30
C ALA A 71 10.88 3.43 -3.41
N THR A 72 10.77 4.15 -4.52
CA THR A 72 9.62 5.01 -4.83
C THR A 72 8.58 4.19 -5.57
N ALA A 73 7.43 3.97 -4.95
CA ALA A 73 6.27 3.44 -5.65
C ALA A 73 5.45 4.61 -6.20
N THR A 74 5.19 4.59 -7.50
CA THR A 74 4.42 5.61 -8.22
C THR A 74 3.15 4.97 -8.74
N THR A 75 1.99 5.52 -8.38
CA THR A 75 0.70 5.13 -8.95
C THR A 75 -0.22 6.34 -8.99
N THR A 76 -1.14 6.32 -9.94
CA THR A 76 -2.12 7.38 -10.14
C THR A 76 -3.26 7.26 -9.12
N ALA A 77 -3.83 8.37 -8.65
CA ALA A 77 -4.92 8.34 -7.66
C ALA A 77 -6.12 7.50 -8.12
N GLY A 78 -6.47 7.58 -9.41
CA GLY A 78 -7.53 6.79 -10.03
C GLY A 78 -7.23 5.29 -10.04
N GLU A 79 -5.98 4.90 -10.35
CA GLU A 79 -5.56 3.49 -10.30
C GLU A 79 -5.65 2.93 -8.88
N MET A 80 -5.25 3.69 -7.88
CA MET A 80 -5.28 3.22 -6.49
C MET A 80 -6.70 3.19 -5.88
N LEU A 81 -7.62 3.99 -6.41
CA LEU A 81 -9.04 3.89 -6.05
C LEU A 81 -9.70 2.68 -6.71
N ASN A 82 -9.36 2.39 -7.98
CA ASN A 82 -9.97 1.34 -8.79
C ASN A 82 -9.33 -0.04 -8.64
N ASN A 83 -8.04 -0.11 -8.34
CA ASN A 83 -7.31 -1.36 -8.12
C ASN A 83 -7.37 -1.73 -6.63
N GLY A 84 -7.67 -3.01 -6.33
CA GLY A 84 -7.88 -3.52 -4.97
C GLY A 84 -6.70 -3.27 -4.02
N LEU A 85 -6.90 -3.17 -2.70
CA LEU A 85 -7.23 -4.34 -1.87
C LEU A 85 -8.51 -4.22 -1.03
N GLY A 86 -9.61 -3.81 -1.66
CA GLY A 86 -10.97 -3.54 -1.15
C GLY A 86 -11.07 -2.65 0.09
#